data_AF-A0A1Y4AG42-F1
#
_entry.id   AF-A0A1Y4AG42-F1
#
_cell.length_a   1.000
_cell.length_b   1.000
_cell.length_c   1.000
_cell.angle_alpha   90.00
_cell.angle_beta   90.00
_cell.angle_gamma   90.00
#
_symmetry.space_group_name_H-M   'P 1'
#
loop_
_entity.id
_entity.type
_entity.pdbx_description
1 polymer ?
#
loop_
_entity_poly.entity_id
_entity_poly.type
_entity_poly.pdbx_seq_one_letter_code
_entity_poly.pdbx_strand_id
1 'polypeptide(L)'
;MMATEKTHIAVRNLRLCTKDCLCLYVCPTGASDTENSIIDPEKCIGCGECAAACPSGAISLVPLSYPPQQMKSETVLAPALAMAREKARTEELARALAASAEDEGAGRLGAAFARATRLVAEDLLRESGYMLPQSKNAHDLLRALVAAPPSDDFPVAAAAERLLKLIPENDAAAVADAATDPAGAAAPATRTYRCLMCGAVFDVPEGEPPACPVCGAGEDYLELV
;
A
#
# COMPACT_ATOMS: atom_id res chain seq x y z
N MET A 1 -9.69 -22.94 25.73
CA MET A 1 -9.46 -22.67 24.30
C MET A 1 -8.66 -21.39 24.23
N MET A 2 -7.39 -21.46 23.86
CA MET A 2 -6.61 -20.25 23.58
C MET A 2 -7.28 -19.61 22.38
N ALA A 3 -7.83 -18.40 22.55
CA ALA A 3 -8.27 -17.61 21.41
C ALA A 3 -7.03 -17.40 20.54
N THR A 4 -6.96 -18.10 19.42
CA THR A 4 -6.02 -17.77 18.36
C THR A 4 -6.22 -16.31 18.05
N GLU A 5 -5.18 -15.51 18.26
CA GLU A 5 -5.21 -14.07 18.07
C GLU A 5 -5.66 -13.78 16.63
N LYS A 6 -6.72 -12.99 16.50
CA LYS A 6 -7.34 -12.73 15.20
C LYS A 6 -6.38 -11.89 14.36
N THR A 7 -5.91 -12.41 13.23
CA THR A 7 -4.98 -11.67 12.35
C THR A 7 -5.69 -10.93 11.22
N HIS A 8 -6.89 -11.36 10.86
CA HIS A 8 -7.67 -10.80 9.75
C HIS A 8 -9.15 -10.65 10.11
N ILE A 9 -9.83 -9.71 9.48
CA ILE A 9 -11.28 -9.52 9.57
C ILE A 9 -11.89 -9.57 8.17
N ALA A 10 -13.14 -10.01 8.05
CA ALA A 10 -13.87 -9.91 6.80
C ALA A 10 -14.50 -8.52 6.65
N VAL A 11 -14.38 -7.92 5.46
CA VAL A 11 -15.02 -6.65 5.09
C VAL A 11 -15.86 -6.85 3.83
N ARG A 12 -16.98 -6.14 3.72
CA ARG A 12 -17.91 -6.22 2.58
C ARG A 12 -17.87 -4.93 1.76
N ASN A 13 -17.59 -5.05 0.47
CA ASN A 13 -17.73 -3.97 -0.50
C ASN A 13 -19.17 -3.90 -1.03
N LEU A 14 -19.93 -2.91 -0.56
CA LEU A 14 -21.33 -2.74 -0.93
C LEU A 14 -21.55 -2.45 -2.41
N ARG A 15 -20.54 -1.92 -3.14
CA ARG A 15 -20.64 -1.69 -4.58
C ARG A 15 -20.60 -2.97 -5.40
N LEU A 16 -20.03 -4.04 -4.84
CA LEU A 16 -19.95 -5.37 -5.48
C LEU A 16 -21.04 -6.31 -4.97
N CYS A 17 -21.69 -6.00 -3.85
CA CYS A 17 -22.68 -6.88 -3.22
C CYS A 17 -23.97 -6.95 -4.05
N THR A 18 -24.26 -8.13 -4.59
CA THR A 18 -25.45 -8.48 -5.37
C THR A 18 -26.63 -9.00 -4.54
N LYS A 19 -26.48 -9.08 -3.21
CA LYS A 19 -27.50 -9.55 -2.25
C LYS A 19 -27.95 -11.01 -2.41
N ASP A 20 -27.05 -11.90 -2.86
CA ASP A 20 -27.29 -13.35 -2.79
C ASP A 20 -27.30 -13.88 -1.34
N CYS A 21 -26.70 -13.13 -0.41
CA CYS A 21 -26.76 -13.37 1.03
C CYS A 21 -26.25 -14.73 1.53
N LEU A 22 -25.53 -15.51 0.71
CA LEU A 22 -24.87 -16.77 1.14
C LEU A 22 -23.99 -16.57 2.37
N CYS A 23 -23.30 -15.43 2.45
CA CYS A 23 -22.46 -15.06 3.59
C CYS A 23 -23.18 -15.10 4.95
N LEU A 24 -24.51 -14.92 4.99
CA LEU A 24 -25.30 -15.00 6.22
C LEU A 24 -25.39 -16.44 6.74
N TYR A 25 -25.57 -17.40 5.83
CA TYR A 25 -25.77 -18.80 6.17
C TYR A 25 -24.47 -19.56 6.43
N VAL A 26 -23.36 -19.14 5.82
CA VAL A 26 -22.05 -19.79 6.00
C VAL A 26 -21.23 -19.17 7.13
N CYS A 27 -21.66 -18.10 7.78
CA CYS A 27 -20.86 -17.49 8.84
C CYS A 27 -21.08 -18.22 10.16
N PRO A 28 -20.07 -18.92 10.72
CA PRO A 28 -20.25 -19.72 11.93
C PRO A 28 -20.53 -18.88 13.18
N THR A 29 -20.18 -17.60 13.18
CA THR A 29 -20.39 -16.68 14.32
C THR A 29 -21.53 -15.68 14.12
N GLY A 30 -22.19 -15.70 12.95
CA GLY A 30 -23.19 -14.71 12.59
C GLY A 30 -22.64 -13.29 12.42
N ALA A 31 -21.33 -13.10 12.25
CA ALA A 31 -20.71 -11.78 12.07
C ALA A 31 -21.20 -11.05 10.81
N SER A 32 -21.61 -11.79 9.78
CA SER A 32 -22.12 -11.23 8.52
C SER A 32 -23.59 -10.80 8.57
N ASP A 33 -24.30 -11.19 9.63
CA ASP A 33 -25.74 -10.99 9.83
C ASP A 33 -25.99 -9.65 10.53
N THR A 34 -26.06 -8.61 9.70
CA THR A 34 -26.25 -7.22 10.14
C THR A 34 -27.19 -6.48 9.19
N GLU A 35 -28.04 -5.63 9.77
CA GLU A 35 -29.02 -4.81 9.02
C GLU A 35 -28.37 -3.73 8.15
N ASN A 36 -27.18 -3.27 8.53
CA ASN A 36 -26.44 -2.21 7.83
C ASN A 36 -25.46 -2.76 6.78
N SER A 37 -25.45 -4.08 6.54
CA SER A 37 -24.53 -4.76 5.63
C SER A 37 -23.04 -4.63 5.96
N ILE A 38 -22.69 -4.22 7.18
CA ILE A 38 -21.31 -4.15 7.69
C ILE A 38 -21.05 -5.41 8.50
N ILE A 39 -20.00 -6.17 8.15
CA ILE A 39 -19.62 -7.36 8.93
C ILE A 39 -19.13 -6.91 10.32
N ASP A 40 -19.69 -7.51 11.38
CA ASP A 40 -19.35 -7.23 12.76
C ASP A 40 -17.91 -7.67 13.06
N PRO A 41 -16.97 -6.74 13.30
CA PRO A 41 -15.59 -7.08 13.55
C PRO A 41 -15.39 -7.80 14.90
N GLU A 42 -16.24 -7.58 15.89
CA GLU A 42 -16.11 -8.20 17.22
C GLU A 42 -16.48 -9.69 17.18
N LYS A 43 -17.47 -10.05 16.35
CA LYS A 43 -17.89 -11.46 16.15
C LYS A 43 -17.08 -12.19 15.11
N CYS A 44 -16.47 -11.47 14.16
CA CYS A 44 -15.71 -12.08 13.09
C CYS A 44 -14.45 -12.76 13.67
N ILE A 45 -14.22 -14.02 13.33
CA ILE A 45 -13.02 -14.77 13.73
C ILE A 45 -11.97 -14.89 12.62
N GLY A 46 -12.23 -14.27 11.45
CA GLY A 46 -11.28 -14.25 10.34
C GLY A 46 -11.19 -15.55 9.53
N CYS A 47 -12.17 -16.47 9.63
CA CYS A 47 -12.10 -17.79 8.97
C CYS A 47 -12.20 -17.74 7.44
N GLY A 48 -12.78 -16.70 6.84
CA GLY A 48 -12.86 -16.53 5.38
C GLY A 48 -14.01 -17.26 4.67
N GLU A 49 -14.84 -18.04 5.37
CA GLU A 49 -15.95 -18.80 4.75
C GLU A 49 -16.92 -17.89 3.97
N CYS A 50 -17.27 -16.73 4.54
CA CYS A 50 -18.12 -15.75 3.87
C CYS A 50 -17.50 -15.17 2.59
N ALA A 51 -16.17 -15.04 2.52
CA ALA A 51 -15.46 -14.58 1.34
C ALA A 51 -15.47 -15.66 0.25
N ALA A 52 -15.19 -16.91 0.62
CA ALA A 52 -15.20 -18.05 -0.30
C ALA A 52 -16.60 -18.33 -0.88
N ALA A 53 -17.66 -18.12 -0.09
CA ALA A 53 -19.04 -18.37 -0.52
C ALA A 53 -19.67 -17.22 -1.31
N CYS A 54 -19.05 -16.03 -1.35
CA CYS A 54 -19.67 -14.85 -1.98
C CYS A 54 -19.53 -14.93 -3.51
N PRO A 55 -20.63 -15.12 -4.27
CA PRO A 55 -20.55 -15.32 -5.73
C PRO A 55 -20.09 -14.06 -6.48
N SER A 56 -20.37 -12.88 -5.93
CA SER A 56 -19.94 -11.59 -6.51
C SER A 56 -18.54 -11.16 -6.09
N GLY A 57 -17.85 -11.93 -5.23
CA GLY A 57 -16.53 -11.53 -4.70
C GLY A 57 -16.57 -10.25 -3.87
N ALA A 58 -17.73 -9.92 -3.29
CA ALA A 58 -17.93 -8.67 -2.56
C ALA A 58 -17.30 -8.65 -1.15
N ILE A 59 -16.75 -9.77 -0.67
CA ILE A 59 -16.17 -9.89 0.67
C ILE A 59 -14.69 -10.22 0.56
N SER A 60 -13.85 -9.50 1.31
CA SER A 60 -12.41 -9.72 1.37
C SER A 60 -11.95 -9.88 2.81
N LEU A 61 -10.88 -10.64 3.05
CA LEU A 61 -10.19 -10.64 4.33
C LEU A 61 -9.13 -9.55 4.32
N VAL A 62 -9.18 -8.67 5.31
CA VAL A 62 -8.18 -7.62 5.52
C VAL A 62 -7.41 -7.89 6.81
N PRO A 63 -6.08 -7.71 6.82
CA PRO A 63 -5.29 -7.91 8.02
C PRO A 63 -5.59 -6.81 9.06
N LEU A 64 -5.48 -7.15 10.34
CA LEU A 64 -5.52 -6.17 11.43
C LEU A 64 -4.22 -5.38 11.54
N SER A 65 -3.10 -6.00 11.19
CA SER A 65 -1.79 -5.35 11.09
C SER A 65 -1.35 -5.37 9.63
N TYR A 66 -1.22 -4.19 9.03
CA TYR A 66 -0.63 -4.03 7.72
C TYR A 66 0.90 -4.22 7.80
N PRO A 67 1.56 -4.42 6.65
CA PRO A 67 3.00 -4.27 6.58
C PRO A 67 3.42 -2.87 7.04
N PRO A 68 4.61 -2.73 7.65
CA PRO A 68 5.18 -1.43 7.96
C PRO A 68 5.51 -0.65 6.68
N GLN A 69 5.63 0.67 6.83
CA GLN A 69 5.99 1.53 5.72
C GLN A 69 7.37 1.18 5.18
N GLN A 70 7.42 0.85 3.89
CA GLN A 70 8.68 0.59 3.19
C GLN A 70 9.37 1.93 2.92
N MET A 71 10.60 2.07 3.39
CA MET A 71 11.40 3.28 3.21
C MET A 71 11.86 3.39 1.75
N LYS A 72 11.95 4.62 1.27
CA LYS A 72 12.52 4.94 -0.05
C LYS A 72 13.78 5.77 0.14
N SER A 73 14.75 5.61 -0.74
CA SER A 73 15.97 6.40 -0.70
C SER A 73 15.67 7.86 -0.99
N GLU A 74 16.49 8.75 -0.44
CA GLU A 74 16.36 10.20 -0.68
C GLU A 74 16.48 10.56 -2.16
N THR A 75 17.26 9.78 -2.92
CA THR A 75 17.41 9.93 -4.38
C THR A 75 16.11 9.73 -5.15
N VAL A 76 15.13 9.02 -4.58
CA VAL A 76 13.79 8.83 -5.14
C VAL A 76 12.80 9.82 -4.52
N LEU A 77 12.87 10.00 -3.20
CA LEU A 77 11.94 10.87 -2.46
C LEU A 77 12.06 12.34 -2.88
N ALA A 78 13.28 12.87 -2.96
CA ALA A 78 13.50 14.27 -3.29
C ALA A 78 12.87 14.69 -4.64
N PRO A 79 13.13 13.98 -5.77
CA PRO A 79 12.50 14.33 -7.04
C PRO A 79 10.98 14.07 -7.04
N ALA A 80 10.50 13.01 -6.39
CA ALA A 80 9.07 12.71 -6.34
C ALA A 80 8.28 13.79 -5.56
N LEU A 81 8.81 14.22 -4.41
CA LEU A 81 8.21 15.31 -3.62
C LEU A 81 8.32 16.66 -4.32
N ALA A 82 9.43 16.93 -5.02
CA ALA A 82 9.55 18.13 -5.84
C ALA A 82 8.48 18.14 -6.95
N MET A 83 8.30 17.03 -7.66
CA MET A 83 7.28 16.90 -8.70
C MET A 83 5.86 17.01 -8.12
N ALA A 84 5.58 16.41 -6.97
CA ALA A 84 4.28 16.52 -6.32
C ALA A 84 3.93 17.98 -5.97
N ARG A 85 4.91 18.76 -5.48
CA ARG A 85 4.74 20.21 -5.24
C ARG A 85 4.45 20.97 -6.53
N GLU A 86 5.15 20.67 -7.63
CA GLU A 86 4.87 21.29 -8.93
C GLU A 86 3.49 20.92 -9.46
N LYS A 87 3.04 19.69 -9.25
CA LYS A 87 1.69 19.26 -9.61
C LYS A 87 0.64 20.00 -8.78
N ALA A 88 0.85 20.19 -7.48
CA ALA A 88 -0.06 21.00 -6.67
C ALA A 88 -0.17 22.45 -7.18
N ARG A 89 0.95 23.09 -7.51
CA ARG A 89 0.96 24.43 -8.14
C ARG A 89 0.22 24.43 -9.48
N THR A 90 0.53 23.46 -10.34
CA THR A 90 -0.10 23.34 -11.66
C THR A 90 -1.61 23.13 -11.55
N GLU A 91 -2.07 22.35 -10.57
CA GLU A 91 -3.49 22.16 -10.29
C GLU A 91 -4.15 23.48 -9.91
N GLU A 92 -3.54 24.27 -9.03
CA GLU A 92 -4.04 25.57 -8.60
C GLU A 92 -4.19 26.54 -9.78
N LEU A 93 -3.16 26.66 -10.63
CA LEU A 93 -3.24 27.48 -11.85
C LEU A 93 -4.32 26.97 -12.80
N ALA A 94 -4.43 25.65 -13.00
CA ALA A 94 -5.43 25.06 -13.86
C ALA A 94 -6.87 25.34 -13.37
N ARG A 95 -7.09 25.32 -12.04
CA ARG A 95 -8.35 25.72 -11.43
C ARG A 95 -8.65 27.19 -11.63
N ALA A 96 -7.67 28.06 -11.45
CA ALA A 96 -7.83 29.49 -11.69
C ALA A 96 -8.21 29.78 -13.16
N LEU A 97 -7.50 29.17 -14.11
CA LEU A 97 -7.80 29.27 -15.54
C LEU A 97 -9.19 28.73 -15.88
N ALA A 98 -9.59 27.61 -15.29
CA ALA A 98 -10.93 27.05 -15.49
C ALA A 98 -12.03 27.99 -14.95
N ALA A 99 -11.79 28.62 -13.80
CA ALA A 99 -12.73 29.55 -13.17
C ALA A 99 -12.83 30.90 -13.91
N SER A 100 -11.75 31.34 -14.57
CA SER A 100 -11.72 32.59 -15.34
C SER A 100 -11.98 32.40 -16.84
N ALA A 101 -12.31 31.19 -17.30
CA ALA A 101 -12.51 30.90 -18.72
C ALA A 101 -13.83 31.52 -19.22
N GLU A 102 -13.74 32.32 -20.28
CA GLU A 102 -14.93 32.88 -20.95
C GLU A 102 -15.62 31.85 -21.87
N ASP A 103 -14.83 30.95 -22.45
CA ASP A 103 -15.31 29.84 -23.29
C ASP A 103 -15.55 28.57 -22.46
N GLU A 104 -16.71 27.94 -22.65
CA GLU A 104 -17.09 26.71 -21.95
C GLU A 104 -16.10 25.56 -22.23
N GLY A 105 -15.59 25.47 -23.45
CA GLY A 105 -14.60 24.47 -23.85
C GLY A 105 -13.28 24.65 -23.07
N ALA A 106 -12.78 25.87 -22.99
CA ALA A 106 -11.61 26.23 -22.20
C ALA A 106 -11.80 25.95 -20.71
N GLY A 107 -12.99 26.27 -20.15
CA GLY A 107 -13.33 25.97 -18.76
C GLY A 107 -13.32 24.46 -18.47
N ARG A 108 -13.94 23.67 -19.35
CA ARG A 108 -13.93 22.20 -19.25
C ARG A 108 -12.53 21.61 -19.35
N LEU A 109 -11.70 22.13 -20.27
CA LEU A 109 -10.32 21.69 -20.42
C LEU A 109 -9.49 22.00 -19.16
N GLY A 110 -9.61 23.21 -18.62
CA GLY A 110 -8.92 23.60 -17.38
C GLY A 110 -9.31 22.71 -16.19
N ALA A 111 -10.61 22.42 -16.03
CA ALA A 111 -11.10 21.53 -14.98
C ALA A 111 -10.59 20.09 -15.13
N ALA A 112 -10.57 19.57 -16.37
CA ALA A 112 -10.01 18.25 -16.66
C ALA A 112 -8.50 18.19 -16.35
N PHE A 113 -7.76 19.24 -16.72
CA PHE A 113 -6.32 19.32 -16.47
C PHE A 113 -6.00 19.44 -14.97
N ALA A 114 -6.79 20.20 -14.21
CA ALA A 114 -6.69 20.25 -12.75
C ALA A 114 -6.90 18.85 -12.14
N ARG A 115 -7.93 18.12 -12.58
CA ARG A 115 -8.19 16.76 -12.09
C ARG A 115 -7.07 15.79 -12.45
N ALA A 116 -6.59 15.81 -13.69
CA ALA A 116 -5.49 14.95 -14.12
C ALA A 116 -4.21 15.23 -13.32
N THR A 117 -3.89 16.51 -13.11
CA THR A 117 -2.72 16.94 -12.33
C THR A 117 -2.80 16.49 -10.88
N ARG A 118 -3.99 16.60 -10.26
CA ARG A 118 -4.25 16.10 -8.91
C ARG A 118 -3.95 14.61 -8.78
N LEU A 119 -4.47 13.79 -9.71
CA LEU A 119 -4.26 12.34 -9.67
C LEU A 119 -2.77 11.99 -9.73
N VAL A 120 -2.00 12.69 -10.57
CA VAL A 120 -0.54 12.50 -10.62
C VAL A 120 0.13 12.89 -9.30
N ALA A 121 -0.30 13.99 -8.66
CA ALA A 121 0.23 14.38 -7.35
C ALA A 121 -0.09 13.33 -6.27
N GLU A 122 -1.33 12.84 -6.23
CA GLU A 122 -1.78 11.80 -5.30
C GLU A 122 -0.99 10.49 -5.51
N ASP A 123 -0.74 10.10 -6.76
CA ASP A 123 0.09 8.95 -7.11
C ASP A 123 1.54 9.14 -6.66
N LEU A 124 2.16 10.28 -6.95
CA LEU A 124 3.54 10.57 -6.51
C LEU A 124 3.67 10.50 -4.98
N LEU A 125 2.71 11.07 -4.25
CA LEU A 125 2.70 11.02 -2.79
C LEU A 125 2.54 9.58 -2.30
N ARG A 126 1.64 8.79 -2.90
CA ARG A 126 1.47 7.36 -2.59
C ARG A 126 2.78 6.59 -2.71
N GLU A 127 3.42 6.70 -3.87
CA GLU A 127 4.64 5.95 -4.16
C GLU A 127 5.86 6.46 -3.35
N SER A 128 5.81 7.70 -2.87
CA SER A 128 6.81 8.29 -1.97
C SER A 128 6.66 7.86 -0.50
N GLY A 129 5.79 6.90 -0.21
CA GLY A 129 5.62 6.35 1.13
C GLY A 129 4.54 7.02 1.98
N TYR A 130 3.61 7.73 1.36
CA TYR A 130 2.34 8.07 2.01
C TYR A 130 1.31 6.97 1.72
N MET A 131 0.46 6.66 2.70
CA MET A 131 -0.76 5.85 2.60
C MET A 131 -0.73 4.38 3.07
N LEU A 132 0.15 4.01 4.00
CA LEU A 132 -0.20 2.92 4.93
C LEU A 132 -0.88 3.52 6.17
N PRO A 133 -2.14 3.16 6.50
CA PRO A 133 -2.88 3.76 7.61
C PRO A 133 -2.11 3.70 8.94
N GLN A 134 -1.41 2.60 9.18
CA GLN A 134 -0.67 2.33 10.40
C GLN A 134 0.77 2.89 10.41
N SER A 135 1.20 3.51 9.30
CA SER A 135 2.55 4.09 9.24
C SER A 135 2.73 5.28 10.17
N LYS A 136 3.98 5.54 10.54
CA LYS A 136 4.41 6.75 11.20
C LYS A 136 4.08 8.00 10.38
N ASN A 137 4.23 7.93 9.05
CA ASN A 137 3.90 9.05 8.15
C ASN A 137 2.43 9.47 8.29
N ALA A 138 1.50 8.50 8.35
CA ALA A 138 0.08 8.78 8.56
C ALA A 138 -0.17 9.40 9.94
N HIS A 139 0.47 8.88 10.99
CA HIS A 139 0.33 9.41 12.34
C HIS A 139 0.90 10.83 12.50
N ASP A 140 2.06 11.10 11.90
CA ASP A 140 2.69 12.41 11.91
C ASP A 140 1.83 13.44 11.17
N LEU A 141 1.22 13.06 10.05
CA LEU A 141 0.25 13.91 9.35
C LEU A 141 -0.96 14.22 10.23
N LEU A 142 -1.55 13.20 10.88
CA LEU A 142 -2.68 13.41 11.79
C LEU A 142 -2.31 14.31 12.97
N ARG A 143 -1.12 14.11 13.56
CA ARG A 143 -0.60 14.97 14.63
C ARG A 143 -0.38 16.41 14.16
N ALA A 144 0.14 16.61 12.96
CA ALA A 144 0.29 17.94 12.37
C ALA A 144 -1.06 18.63 12.14
N LEU A 145 -2.07 17.90 11.66
CA LEU A 145 -3.43 18.42 11.47
C LEU A 145 -4.14 18.76 12.78
N VAL A 146 -3.86 18.02 13.86
CA VAL A 146 -4.34 18.35 15.21
C VAL A 146 -3.66 19.61 15.73
N ALA A 147 -2.34 19.73 15.54
CA ALA A 147 -1.56 20.87 16.02
C ALA A 147 -1.83 22.16 15.23
N ALA A 148 -2.06 22.06 13.93
CA ALA A 148 -2.34 23.17 13.03
C ALA A 148 -3.49 22.79 12.07
N PRO A 149 -4.75 22.91 12.53
CA PRO A 149 -5.92 22.60 11.71
C PRO A 149 -5.99 23.52 10.47
N PRO A 150 -6.36 23.00 9.29
CA PRO A 150 -6.42 23.79 8.05
C PRO A 150 -7.55 24.82 8.04
N SER A 151 -8.58 24.65 8.89
CA SER A 151 -9.71 25.57 9.03
C SER A 151 -10.36 25.41 10.40
N ASP A 152 -11.14 26.41 10.82
CA ASP A 152 -11.89 26.37 12.10
C ASP A 152 -12.90 25.22 12.14
N ASP A 153 -13.51 24.87 11.00
CA ASP A 153 -14.47 23.76 10.88
C ASP A 153 -13.79 22.38 10.78
N PHE A 154 -12.47 22.30 10.87
CA PHE A 154 -11.77 21.02 10.74
C PHE A 154 -12.09 20.09 11.92
N PRO A 155 -12.49 18.83 11.69
CA PRO A 155 -12.96 17.93 12.74
C PRO A 155 -11.81 17.31 13.55
N VAL A 156 -11.10 18.11 14.35
CA VAL A 156 -9.96 17.68 15.16
C VAL A 156 -10.33 16.49 16.06
N ALA A 157 -11.27 16.69 16.99
CA ALA A 157 -11.66 15.65 17.95
C ALA A 157 -12.48 14.52 17.31
N ALA A 158 -13.43 14.87 16.43
CA ALA A 158 -14.36 13.91 15.83
C ALA A 158 -13.68 12.96 14.83
N ALA A 159 -12.58 13.39 14.20
CA ALA A 159 -11.87 12.61 13.19
C ALA A 159 -10.38 12.42 13.53
N ALA A 160 -9.56 13.47 13.54
CA ALA A 160 -8.10 13.31 13.59
C ALA A 160 -7.60 12.61 14.87
N GLU A 161 -8.05 13.06 16.04
CA GLU A 161 -7.72 12.42 17.32
C GLU A 161 -8.34 11.03 17.45
N ARG A 162 -9.54 10.84 16.90
CA ARG A 162 -10.22 9.54 16.91
C ARG A 162 -9.45 8.52 16.08
N LEU A 163 -8.95 8.91 14.91
CA LEU A 163 -8.14 8.06 14.04
C LEU A 163 -6.83 7.66 14.73
N LEU A 164 -6.14 8.61 15.39
CA LEU A 164 -4.93 8.33 16.17
C LEU A 164 -5.16 7.32 17.32
N LYS A 165 -6.39 7.22 17.84
CA LYS A 165 -6.76 6.23 18.88
C LYS A 165 -7.12 4.87 18.30
N LEU A 166 -7.73 4.85 17.11
CA LEU A 166 -8.24 3.62 16.48
C LEU A 166 -7.18 2.88 15.66
N ILE A 167 -6.22 3.60 15.10
CA ILE A 167 -5.22 3.05 14.20
C ILE A 167 -3.89 2.97 14.95
N PRO A 168 -3.31 1.77 15.15
CA PRO A 168 -2.01 1.65 15.79
C PRO A 168 -0.88 2.05 14.84
N GLU A 169 0.21 2.60 15.39
CA GLU A 169 1.44 2.86 14.64
C GLU A 169 2.28 1.57 14.59
N ASN A 170 2.55 1.02 13.39
CA ASN A 170 3.22 -0.27 13.22
C ASN A 170 4.67 -0.17 12.72
N ASP A 171 5.15 1.02 12.36
CA ASP A 171 6.52 1.21 11.89
C ASP A 171 7.56 0.90 12.99
N ALA A 172 7.27 1.24 14.25
CA ALA A 172 8.18 1.00 15.38
C ALA A 172 8.41 -0.49 15.67
N ALA A 173 7.39 -1.34 15.50
CA ALA A 173 7.51 -2.79 15.61
C ALA A 173 8.40 -3.36 14.50
N ALA A 174 8.40 -2.72 13.32
CA ALA A 174 9.21 -3.12 12.20
C ALA A 174 10.66 -2.66 12.26
N VAL A 175 11.03 -1.60 13.00
CA VAL A 175 12.45 -1.23 13.17
C VAL A 175 13.23 -2.32 13.93
N ALA A 176 12.55 -3.10 14.77
CA ALA A 176 13.15 -4.26 15.44
C ALA A 176 13.46 -5.42 14.46
N ASP A 177 12.61 -5.64 13.45
CA ASP A 177 12.79 -6.66 12.41
C ASP A 177 13.62 -6.14 11.20
N ALA A 178 13.56 -4.84 10.91
CA ALA A 178 14.27 -4.14 9.83
C ALA A 178 15.74 -3.81 10.15
N ALA A 179 16.22 -4.18 11.34
CA ALA A 179 17.66 -4.45 11.53
C ALA A 179 18.17 -5.57 10.59
N THR A 180 17.27 -6.25 9.88
CA THR A 180 17.55 -7.14 8.75
C THR A 180 16.98 -6.63 7.43
N ASP A 181 17.19 -5.36 7.06
CA ASP A 181 17.21 -5.01 5.64
C ASP A 181 18.60 -5.36 5.06
N PRO A 182 18.71 -6.29 4.08
CA PRO A 182 19.98 -6.67 3.46
C PRO A 182 20.61 -5.55 2.62
N ALA A 183 19.97 -4.38 2.50
CA ALA A 183 20.55 -3.21 1.83
C ALA A 183 21.80 -2.61 2.54
N GLY A 184 22.22 -3.17 3.68
CA GLY A 184 23.46 -2.81 4.37
C GLY A 184 24.28 -3.99 4.91
N ALA A 185 23.91 -5.24 4.59
CA ALA A 185 24.75 -6.40 4.92
C ALA A 185 25.81 -6.55 3.83
N ALA A 186 27.08 -6.73 4.21
CA ALA A 186 28.12 -7.09 3.24
C ALA A 186 27.64 -8.33 2.47
N ALA A 187 27.44 -8.20 1.15
CA ALA A 187 26.98 -9.30 0.33
C ALA A 187 27.92 -10.51 0.53
N PRO A 188 27.41 -11.74 0.60
CA PRO A 188 28.29 -12.91 0.62
C PRO A 188 29.20 -12.85 -0.61
N ALA A 189 30.47 -13.25 -0.46
CA ALA A 189 31.40 -13.26 -1.58
C ALA A 189 30.78 -14.05 -2.75
N THR A 190 30.72 -13.43 -3.92
CA THR A 190 30.22 -14.05 -5.15
C THR A 190 31.36 -14.26 -6.12
N ARG A 191 31.21 -15.25 -7.00
CA ARG A 191 32.08 -15.49 -8.15
C ARG A 191 31.30 -15.31 -9.44
N THR A 192 31.87 -14.58 -10.38
CA THR A 192 31.23 -14.33 -11.67
C THR A 192 31.63 -15.43 -12.65
N TYR A 193 30.64 -16.01 -13.31
CA TYR A 193 30.81 -17.04 -14.32
C TYR A 193 30.28 -16.58 -15.67
N ARG A 194 30.94 -17.02 -16.74
CA ARG A 194 30.40 -17.00 -18.10
C ARG A 194 30.06 -18.42 -18.53
N CYS A 195 28.84 -18.62 -19.02
CA CYS A 195 28.44 -19.88 -19.60
C CYS A 195 29.05 -20.05 -21.00
N LEU A 196 29.83 -21.10 -21.20
CA LEU A 196 30.44 -21.44 -22.50
C LEU A 196 29.40 -21.89 -23.54
N MET A 197 28.20 -22.31 -23.10
CA MET A 197 27.14 -22.79 -24.01
C MET A 197 26.26 -21.66 -24.55
N CYS A 198 25.87 -20.70 -23.73
CA CYS A 198 24.94 -19.63 -24.13
C CYS A 198 25.49 -18.20 -23.97
N GLY A 199 26.70 -18.04 -23.42
CA GLY A 199 27.35 -16.74 -23.24
C GLY A 199 26.82 -15.89 -22.09
N ALA A 200 25.86 -16.37 -21.30
CA ALA A 200 25.32 -15.63 -20.16
C ALA A 200 26.41 -15.42 -19.10
N VAL A 201 26.48 -14.20 -18.56
CA VAL A 201 27.35 -13.85 -17.43
C VAL A 201 26.49 -13.63 -16.20
N PHE A 202 26.81 -14.31 -15.10
CA PHE A 202 26.01 -14.30 -13.88
C PHE A 202 26.87 -14.57 -12.65
N ASP A 203 26.38 -14.12 -11.49
CA ASP A 203 27.06 -14.28 -10.21
C ASP A 203 26.51 -15.48 -9.43
N VAL A 204 27.40 -16.25 -8.81
CA VAL A 204 27.05 -17.38 -7.94
C VAL A 204 27.63 -17.14 -6.55
N PRO A 205 26.83 -17.30 -5.47
CA PRO A 205 27.33 -17.24 -4.10
C PRO A 205 28.43 -18.27 -3.84
N GLU A 206 29.49 -17.88 -3.13
CA GLU A 206 30.60 -18.79 -2.83
C GLU A 206 30.14 -19.95 -1.93
N GLY A 207 30.27 -21.18 -2.43
CA GLY A 207 29.83 -22.41 -1.77
C GLY A 207 28.60 -23.09 -2.38
N GLU A 208 27.93 -22.44 -3.34
CA GLU A 208 26.85 -23.05 -4.12
C GLU A 208 27.35 -23.64 -5.45
N PRO A 209 26.80 -24.79 -5.90
CA PRO A 209 27.17 -25.38 -7.18
C PRO A 209 26.70 -24.49 -8.33
N PRO A 210 27.58 -24.05 -9.23
CA PRO A 210 27.22 -23.09 -10.26
C PRO A 210 26.42 -23.78 -11.39
N ALA A 211 25.27 -23.22 -11.73
CA ALA A 211 24.44 -23.66 -12.86
C ALA A 211 23.93 -22.44 -13.63
N CYS A 212 24.00 -22.49 -14.97
CA CYS A 212 23.56 -21.39 -15.80
C CYS A 212 22.05 -21.17 -15.63
N PRO A 213 21.59 -19.96 -15.23
CA PRO A 213 20.17 -19.69 -15.03
C PRO A 213 19.38 -19.64 -16.35
N VAL A 214 20.08 -19.55 -17.49
CA VAL A 214 19.46 -19.45 -18.82
C VAL A 214 19.25 -20.83 -19.44
N CYS A 215 20.28 -21.68 -19.46
CA CYS A 215 20.24 -22.97 -20.16
C CYS A 215 20.35 -24.19 -19.25
N GLY A 216 20.59 -24.01 -17.95
CA GLY A 216 20.73 -25.10 -16.98
C GLY A 216 22.04 -25.88 -17.09
N ALA A 217 23.03 -25.40 -17.86
CA ALA A 217 24.33 -26.04 -17.95
C ALA A 217 25.05 -26.00 -16.60
N GLY A 218 25.57 -27.16 -16.16
CA GLY A 218 26.32 -27.29 -14.91
C GLY A 218 27.75 -26.77 -15.00
N GLU A 219 28.49 -26.87 -13.88
CA GLU A 219 29.82 -26.31 -13.66
C GLU A 219 30.83 -26.59 -14.79
N ASP A 220 30.81 -27.78 -15.40
CA ASP A 220 31.72 -28.17 -16.50
C ASP A 220 31.66 -27.24 -17.72
N TYR A 221 30.58 -26.47 -17.85
CA TYR A 221 30.32 -25.57 -18.98
C TYR A 221 30.37 -24.08 -18.58
N LEU A 222 30.97 -23.78 -17.44
CA LEU A 222 31.10 -22.43 -16.90
C LEU A 222 32.58 -22.08 -16.72
N GLU A 223 32.98 -20.90 -17.18
CA GLU A 223 34.31 -20.34 -16.92
C GLU A 223 34.21 -19.18 -15.93
N LEU A 224 35.16 -19.10 -14.99
CA LEU A 224 35.29 -17.96 -14.09
C LEU A 224 35.81 -16.74 -14.86
N VAL A 225 35.20 -15.58 -14.59
CA VAL A 225 35.54 -14.29 -15.18
C VAL A 225 36.29 -13.42 -14.17
#